data_AF-E1SSL2-F1
#
_entry.id   AF-E1SSL2-F1
#
_cell.length_a   1.000
_cell.length_b   1.000
_cell.length_c   1.000
_cell.angle_alpha   90.00
_cell.angle_beta   90.00
_cell.angle_gamma   90.00
#
_symmetry.space_group_name_H-M   'P 1'
#
loop_
_entity.id
_entity.type
_entity.pdbx_description
1 polymer ?
#
loop_
_entity_poly.entity_id
_entity_poly.type
_entity_poly.pdbx_seq_one_letter_code
_entity_poly.pdbx_strand_id
1 'polypeptide(L)'
;MSENVALPAELKQVLEFMGTPEAQHEAVFAVYNAVEGPLRHAWEAQPQSARNIMDSFEQFQAVVAFTLVGPTAELLAMVEQNAEGEERNDEQANAMMEQLLQQGIKMMVKDLKSARRNASLRNEFQAPFKA
;
A
#
# COMPACT_ATOMS: atom_id res chain seq x y z
N MET A 1 22.70 -10.90 7.56
CA MET A 1 22.55 -11.46 6.19
C MET A 1 21.12 -11.13 5.81
N SER A 2 20.90 -10.00 5.14
CA SER A 2 19.55 -9.64 4.69
C SER A 2 19.14 -10.65 3.64
N GLU A 3 18.15 -11.48 3.92
CA GLU A 3 17.55 -12.33 2.91
C GLU A 3 17.09 -11.42 1.77
N ASN A 4 17.57 -11.69 0.56
CA ASN A 4 17.24 -10.90 -0.62
C ASN A 4 15.78 -11.22 -0.96
N VAL A 5 14.86 -10.51 -0.31
CA VAL A 5 13.42 -10.63 -0.57
C VAL A 5 13.21 -10.31 -2.05
N ALA A 6 12.72 -11.30 -2.81
CA ALA A 6 12.44 -11.12 -4.22
C ALA A 6 11.23 -10.17 -4.38
N LEU A 7 11.52 -8.87 -4.50
CA LEU A 7 10.50 -7.85 -4.67
C LEU A 7 9.88 -7.92 -6.08
N PRO A 8 8.54 -7.78 -6.20
CA PRO A 8 7.87 -7.60 -7.47
C PRO A 8 8.44 -6.41 -8.25
N ALA A 9 8.44 -6.49 -9.58
CA ALA A 9 9.08 -5.50 -10.44
C ALA A 9 8.46 -4.10 -10.28
N GLU A 10 7.14 -4.01 -10.16
CA GLU A 10 6.40 -2.77 -9.97
C GLU A 10 6.69 -2.17 -8.60
N LEU A 11 6.79 -3.00 -7.56
CA LEU A 11 7.14 -2.53 -6.22
C LEU A 11 8.55 -1.98 -6.17
N LYS A 12 9.50 -2.66 -6.83
CA LYS A 12 10.88 -2.19 -6.94
C LYS A 12 10.97 -0.82 -7.62
N GLN A 13 10.23 -0.60 -8.70
CA GLN A 13 10.18 0.70 -9.38
C GLN A 13 9.67 1.81 -8.45
N VAL A 14 8.62 1.56 -7.66
CA VAL A 14 8.12 2.53 -6.68
C VAL A 14 9.16 2.85 -5.61
N LEU A 15 9.82 1.83 -5.06
CA LEU A 15 10.83 2.02 -4.02
C LEU A 15 12.05 2.80 -4.54
N GLU A 16 12.51 2.50 -5.75
CA GLU A 16 13.60 3.20 -6.43
C GLU A 16 13.22 4.66 -6.73
N PHE A 17 12.04 4.90 -7.28
CA PHE A 17 11.53 6.24 -7.57
C PHE A 17 11.43 7.10 -6.30
N MET A 18 10.97 6.52 -5.20
CA MET A 18 10.83 7.22 -3.91
C MET A 18 12.14 7.33 -3.12
N GLY A 19 13.24 6.73 -3.61
CA GLY A 19 14.53 6.73 -2.91
C GLY A 19 14.48 5.99 -1.56
N THR A 20 13.68 4.93 -1.47
CA THR A 20 13.41 4.22 -0.21
C THR A 20 14.61 3.38 0.21
N PRO A 21 15.14 3.55 1.44
CA PRO A 21 16.25 2.74 1.93
C PRO A 21 15.91 1.25 1.98
N GLU A 22 16.89 0.38 1.67
CA GLU A 22 16.72 -1.09 1.69
C GLU A 22 16.17 -1.62 3.02
N ALA A 23 16.55 -0.99 4.13
CA ALA A 23 16.05 -1.34 5.47
C ALA A 23 14.53 -1.24 5.63
N GLN A 24 13.84 -0.50 4.75
CA GLN A 24 12.38 -0.34 4.77
C GLN A 24 11.68 -1.23 3.74
N HIS A 25 12.42 -1.90 2.83
CA HIS A 25 11.81 -2.69 1.76
C HIS A 25 10.97 -3.84 2.28
N GLU A 26 11.42 -4.50 3.36
CA GLU A 26 10.68 -5.60 3.99
C GLU A 26 9.33 -5.13 4.56
N ALA A 27 9.29 -3.97 5.23
CA ALA A 27 8.05 -3.42 5.76
C ALA A 27 7.05 -3.08 4.64
N VAL A 28 7.52 -2.47 3.55
CA VAL A 28 6.66 -2.18 2.41
C VAL A 28 6.18 -3.48 1.74
N PHE A 29 7.04 -4.48 1.63
CA PHE A 29 6.68 -5.79 1.08
C PHE A 29 5.64 -6.52 1.94
N ALA A 30 5.74 -6.43 3.26
CA ALA A 30 4.73 -6.98 4.17
C ALA A 30 3.36 -6.34 3.91
N VAL A 31 3.30 -5.01 3.78
CA VAL A 31 2.06 -4.30 3.43
C VAL A 31 1.57 -4.68 2.04
N TYR A 32 2.47 -4.80 1.06
CA TYR A 32 2.15 -5.22 -0.31
C TYR A 32 1.41 -6.55 -0.32
N ASN A 33 1.90 -7.54 0.43
CA ASN A 33 1.24 -8.83 0.54
C ASN A 33 -0.08 -8.75 1.33
N ALA A 34 -0.11 -7.98 2.41
CA ALA A 34 -1.30 -7.83 3.26
C ALA A 34 -2.50 -7.20 2.52
N VAL A 35 -2.25 -6.27 1.60
CA VAL A 35 -3.32 -5.59 0.85
C VAL A 35 -3.77 -6.34 -0.39
N GLU A 36 -3.02 -7.33 -0.88
CA GLU A 36 -3.22 -7.99 -2.18
C GLU A 36 -4.69 -8.43 -2.39
N GLY A 37 -5.19 -9.30 -1.53
CA GLY A 37 -6.53 -9.88 -1.64
C GLY A 37 -7.65 -8.82 -1.58
N PRO A 38 -7.75 -8.01 -0.50
CA PRO A 38 -8.80 -7.00 -0.40
C PRO A 38 -8.69 -5.92 -1.49
N LEU A 39 -7.47 -5.55 -1.90
CA LEU A 39 -7.26 -4.58 -2.97
C LEU A 39 -7.64 -5.14 -4.33
N ARG A 40 -7.31 -6.41 -4.63
CA ARG A 40 -7.70 -7.06 -5.89
C ARG A 40 -9.20 -7.09 -6.05
N HIS A 41 -9.92 -7.48 -5.01
CA HIS A 41 -11.38 -7.43 -5.01
C HIS A 41 -11.92 -6.02 -5.27
N ALA A 42 -11.37 -5.01 -4.58
CA ALA A 42 -11.78 -3.62 -4.76
C ALA A 42 -11.46 -3.09 -6.17
N TRP A 43 -10.32 -3.49 -6.75
CA TRP A 43 -9.88 -3.14 -8.11
C TRP A 43 -10.79 -3.75 -9.17
N GLU A 44 -11.10 -5.05 -9.07
CA GLU A 44 -11.95 -5.77 -10.02
C GLU A 44 -13.38 -5.22 -10.06
N ALA A 45 -13.87 -4.68 -8.93
CA ALA A 45 -15.15 -3.99 -8.87
C ALA A 45 -15.17 -2.60 -9.55
N GLN A 46 -14.02 -2.06 -9.97
CA GLN A 46 -13.96 -0.75 -10.61
C GLN A 46 -14.26 -0.82 -12.12
N PRO A 47 -14.88 0.24 -12.70
CA PRO A 47 -15.09 0.31 -14.14
C PRO A 47 -13.75 0.32 -14.89
N GLN A 48 -13.75 -0.19 -16.13
CA GLN A 48 -12.55 -0.23 -16.97
C GLN A 48 -11.86 1.14 -17.10
N SER A 49 -12.66 2.22 -17.17
CA SER A 49 -12.13 3.59 -17.24
C SER A 49 -11.27 4.00 -16.04
N ALA A 50 -11.50 3.41 -14.85
CA ALA A 50 -10.69 3.66 -13.66
C ALA A 50 -9.46 2.74 -13.64
N ARG A 51 -9.64 1.48 -14.04
CA ARG A 51 -8.53 0.52 -14.12
C ARG A 51 -7.47 0.95 -15.16
N ASN A 52 -7.88 1.53 -16.29
CA ASN A 52 -6.98 2.05 -17.33
C ASN A 52 -6.11 3.24 -16.90
N ILE A 53 -6.20 3.70 -15.65
CA ILE A 53 -5.27 4.70 -15.11
C ILE A 53 -3.90 4.09 -14.83
N MET A 54 -3.87 2.80 -14.46
CA MET A 54 -2.64 2.04 -14.32
C MET A 54 -2.57 0.99 -15.45
N ASP A 55 -1.37 0.56 -15.82
CA ASP A 55 -1.23 -0.48 -16.85
C ASP A 55 -1.55 -1.86 -16.30
N SER A 56 -1.37 -2.07 -15.00
CA SER A 56 -1.64 -3.33 -14.32
C SER A 56 -2.16 -3.14 -12.90
N PHE A 57 -2.70 -4.21 -12.32
CA PHE A 57 -3.07 -4.23 -10.91
C PHE A 57 -1.84 -4.07 -10.02
N GLU A 58 -0.72 -4.69 -10.41
CA GLU A 58 0.53 -4.75 -9.67
C GLU A 58 1.14 -3.34 -9.49
N GLN A 59 1.02 -2.47 -10.51
CA GLN A 59 1.40 -1.06 -10.39
C GLN A 59 0.54 -0.34 -9.34
N PHE A 60 -0.78 -0.56 -9.36
CA PHE A 60 -1.67 0.04 -8.37
C PHE A 60 -1.36 -0.47 -6.96
N GLN A 61 -1.19 -1.77 -6.80
CA GLN A 61 -0.84 -2.41 -5.53
C GLN A 61 0.48 -1.87 -4.97
N ALA A 62 1.50 -1.68 -5.81
CA ALA A 62 2.77 -1.12 -5.39
C ALA A 62 2.61 0.30 -4.82
N VAL A 63 1.84 1.17 -5.49
CA VAL A 63 1.56 2.53 -5.00
C VAL A 63 0.76 2.51 -3.71
N VAL A 64 -0.24 1.62 -3.60
CA VAL A 64 -1.06 1.48 -2.38
C VAL A 64 -0.20 0.99 -1.22
N ALA A 65 0.63 -0.03 -1.42
CA ALA A 65 1.50 -0.57 -0.40
C ALA A 65 2.47 0.49 0.15
N PHE A 66 3.12 1.22 -0.76
CA PHE A 66 4.01 2.32 -0.39
C PHE A 66 3.28 3.42 0.39
N THR A 67 2.05 3.76 -0.03
CA THR A 67 1.24 4.78 0.65
C THR A 67 0.82 4.35 2.06
N LEU A 68 0.54 3.07 2.26
CA LEU A 68 0.02 2.54 3.54
C LEU A 68 1.11 2.11 4.52
N VAL A 69 2.39 2.01 4.11
CA VAL A 69 3.46 1.60 5.01
C VAL A 69 3.64 2.55 6.20
N GLY A 70 3.55 3.86 5.98
CA GLY A 70 3.68 4.87 7.03
C GLY A 70 2.58 4.74 8.08
N PRO A 71 1.29 4.84 7.71
CA PRO A 71 0.17 4.64 8.63
C PRO A 71 0.20 3.28 9.34
N THR A 72 0.63 2.23 8.64
CA THR A 72 0.77 0.89 9.22
C THR A 72 1.84 0.87 10.31
N ALA A 73 3.01 1.47 10.06
CA ALA A 73 4.09 1.56 11.02
C ALA A 73 3.70 2.41 12.24
N GLU A 74 3.00 3.52 12.04
CA GLU A 74 2.48 4.37 13.12
C GLU A 74 1.51 3.60 14.03
N LEU A 75 0.59 2.83 13.43
CA LEU A 75 -0.35 2.01 14.19
C LEU A 75 0.36 0.91 14.99
N LEU A 76 1.35 0.23 14.39
CA LEU A 76 2.13 -0.79 15.08
C LEU A 76 2.88 -0.21 16.29
N ALA A 77 3.54 0.94 16.11
CA ALA A 77 4.22 1.62 17.21
C ALA A 77 3.26 2.03 18.34
N MET A 78 2.03 2.48 17.99
CA MET A 78 1.00 2.79 18.97
C MET A 78 0.52 1.55 19.74
N VAL A 79 0.32 0.42 19.05
CA VAL A 79 -0.08 -0.85 19.68
C VAL A 79 1.01 -1.35 20.64
N GLU A 80 2.27 -1.27 20.23
CA GLU A 80 3.42 -1.66 21.07
C GLU A 80 3.51 -0.80 22.34
N GLN A 81 3.39 0.52 22.21
CA GLN A 81 3.40 1.44 23.36
C GLN A 81 2.28 1.16 24.37
N ASN A 82 1.08 0.81 23.89
CA ASN A 82 -0.05 0.49 24.76
C ASN A 82 0.13 -0.86 25.48
N ALA A 83 0.89 -1.78 24.90
CA ALA A 83 1.18 -3.10 25.47
C ALA A 83 2.27 -3.07 26.56
N GLU A 84 3.05 -1.99 26.70
CA GLU A 84 4.10 -1.87 27.72
C GLU A 84 3.55 -1.75 29.17
N GLY A 85 2.22 -1.77 29.37
CA GLY A 85 1.56 -1.71 30.68
C GLY A 85 0.38 -2.68 30.92
N GLU A 86 -0.06 -3.43 29.90
CA GLU A 86 -1.20 -4.37 29.96
C GLU A 86 -0.90 -5.63 29.12
N GLU A 87 -1.68 -6.70 29.27
CA GLU A 87 -1.59 -7.86 28.34
C GLU A 87 -1.92 -7.39 26.92
N ARG A 88 -1.00 -7.66 25.98
CA ARG A 88 -1.17 -7.33 24.56
C ARG A 88 -2.44 -8.00 24.01
N ASN A 89 -3.44 -7.19 23.66
CA ASN A 89 -4.66 -7.66 23.01
C ASN A 89 -4.46 -7.76 21.49
N ASP A 90 -3.95 -8.90 21.03
CA ASP A 90 -3.68 -9.16 19.62
C ASP A 90 -4.93 -9.12 18.73
N GLU A 91 -6.10 -9.51 19.25
CA GLU A 91 -7.35 -9.44 18.49
C GLU A 91 -7.73 -8.00 18.18
N GLN A 92 -7.61 -7.10 19.16
CA GLN A 92 -7.86 -5.68 18.97
C GLN A 92 -6.85 -5.06 18.00
N ALA A 93 -5.56 -5.38 18.14
CA ALA A 93 -4.52 -4.89 17.24
C ALA A 93 -4.78 -5.31 15.78
N ASN A 94 -5.14 -6.58 15.57
CA ASN A 94 -5.48 -7.10 14.25
C ASN A 94 -6.72 -6.43 13.66
N ALA A 95 -7.75 -6.19 14.47
CA ALA A 95 -8.95 -5.49 14.02
C ALA A 95 -8.66 -4.03 13.62
N MET A 96 -7.81 -3.32 14.37
CA MET A 96 -7.36 -1.97 14.03
C MET A 96 -6.55 -1.96 12.73
N MET A 97 -5.68 -2.95 12.54
CA MET A 97 -4.89 -3.10 11.32
C MET A 97 -5.79 -3.34 10.11
N GLU A 98 -6.73 -4.28 10.21
CA GLU A 98 -7.69 -4.56 9.15
C GLU A 98 -8.49 -3.30 8.79
N GLN A 99 -9.00 -2.57 9.79
CA GLN A 99 -9.73 -1.34 9.58
C GLN A 99 -8.87 -0.28 8.86
N LEU A 100 -7.61 -0.11 9.25
CA LEU A 100 -6.69 0.82 8.61
C LEU A 100 -6.48 0.46 7.13
N LEU A 101 -6.19 -0.81 6.83
CA LEU A 101 -5.98 -1.26 5.46
C LEU A 101 -7.26 -1.10 4.62
N GLN A 102 -8.43 -1.47 5.15
CA GLN A 102 -9.70 -1.30 4.44
C GLN A 102 -10.00 0.18 4.13
N GLN A 103 -9.76 1.08 5.09
CA GLN A 103 -9.95 2.53 4.89
C GLN A 103 -8.95 3.08 3.87
N GLY A 104 -7.69 2.68 3.98
CA GLY A 104 -6.62 3.03 3.05
C GLY A 104 -6.95 2.62 1.62
N ILE A 105 -7.30 1.35 1.41
CA ILE A 105 -7.72 0.79 0.12
C ILE A 105 -8.90 1.59 -0.46
N LYS A 106 -9.92 1.86 0.35
CA LYS A 106 -11.09 2.63 -0.08
C LYS A 106 -10.72 4.04 -0.56
N MET A 107 -9.80 4.70 0.15
CA MET A 107 -9.29 6.02 -0.23
C MET A 107 -8.52 5.95 -1.55
N MET A 108 -7.58 5.02 -1.67
CA MET A 108 -6.78 4.85 -2.88
C MET A 108 -7.64 4.54 -4.11
N VAL A 109 -8.69 3.72 -3.97
CA VAL A 109 -9.66 3.46 -5.04
C VAL A 109 -10.47 4.71 -5.40
N LYS A 110 -10.78 5.58 -4.43
CA LYS A 110 -11.43 6.87 -4.69
C LYS A 110 -10.51 7.81 -5.47
N ASP A 111 -9.23 7.82 -5.14
CA ASP A 111 -8.23 8.65 -5.81
C ASP A 111 -7.96 8.15 -7.23
N LEU A 112 -7.87 6.84 -7.44
CA LEU A 112 -7.82 6.21 -8.76
C LEU A 112 -9.01 6.65 -9.63
N LYS A 113 -10.23 6.63 -9.08
CA LYS A 113 -11.43 7.12 -9.79
C LYS A 113 -11.35 8.60 -10.12
N SER A 114 -10.72 9.40 -9.27
CA SER A 114 -10.57 10.85 -9.45
C SER A 114 -9.51 11.18 -10.51
N ALA A 115 -8.44 10.38 -10.59
CA ALA A 115 -7.36 10.48 -11.59
C ALA A 115 -7.87 10.40 -13.04
N ARG A 116 -9.01 9.75 -13.28
CA ARG A 116 -9.70 9.75 -14.59
C ARG A 116 -9.95 11.14 -15.17
N ARG A 117 -10.19 12.13 -14.30
CA ARG A 117 -10.48 13.51 -14.70
C ARG A 117 -9.44 14.51 -14.19
N ASN A 118 -8.55 14.08 -13.29
CA ASN A 118 -7.47 14.91 -12.76
C ASN A 118 -6.12 14.43 -13.31
N ALA A 119 -5.52 15.23 -14.20
CA ALA A 119 -4.24 14.90 -14.82
C ALA A 119 -3.07 14.92 -13.83
N SER A 120 -3.08 15.81 -12.82
CA SER A 120 -2.03 15.84 -11.78
C SER A 120 -2.03 14.53 -11.01
N LEU A 121 -3.19 14.14 -10.47
CA LEU A 121 -3.32 12.92 -9.69
C LEU A 121 -2.98 11.67 -10.51
N ARG A 122 -3.37 11.64 -11.78
CA ARG A 122 -2.96 10.56 -12.71
C ARG A 122 -1.46 10.51 -12.90
N ASN A 123 -0.82 11.67 -13.07
CA ASN A 123 0.62 11.73 -13.22
C ASN A 123 1.33 11.27 -11.94
N GLU A 124 0.81 11.61 -10.76
CA GLU A 124 1.34 11.11 -9.48
C GLU A 124 1.26 9.58 -9.39
N PHE A 125 0.11 8.98 -9.73
CA PHE A 125 -0.04 7.52 -9.78
C PHE A 125 0.95 6.85 -10.73
N GLN A 126 1.17 7.45 -11.90
CA GLN A 126 2.00 6.88 -12.96
C GLN A 126 3.49 7.25 -12.87
N ALA A 127 3.85 8.25 -12.06
CA ALA A 127 5.21 8.79 -12.01
C ALA A 127 6.28 7.74 -11.72
N PRO A 128 6.07 6.76 -10.81
CA PRO A 128 7.07 5.73 -10.56
C PRO A 128 7.35 4.80 -11.75
N PHE A 129 6.44 4.75 -12.72
CA PHE A 129 6.48 3.82 -13.85
C PHE A 129 6.80 4.51 -15.18
N LYS A 130 6.95 5.84 -15.17
CA LYS A 130 7.34 6.64 -16.33
C LYS A 130 8.85 6.84 -16.30
N ALA A 131 9.55 6.02 -17.08
CA ALA A 131 10.97 6.20 -17.40
C ALA A 131 11.20 7.38 -18.36
#